data_AF-A0A948AY72-F1
#
_entry.id   AF-A0A948AY72-F1
#
_cell.length_a   1.000
_cell.length_b   1.000
_cell.length_c   1.000
_cell.angle_alpha   90.00
_cell.angle_beta   90.00
_cell.angle_gamma   90.00
#
_symmetry.space_group_name_H-M   'P 1'
#
loop_
_entity.id
_entity.type
_entity.pdbx_description
1 polymer ?
#
loop_
_entity_poly.entity_id
_entity_poly.type
_entity_poly.pdbx_seq_one_letter_code
_entity_poly.pdbx_strand_id
1 'polypeptide(L)'
;MNEAELKALSQEHIRHADKWYRMCAGLSSDLQRYEDGILYLEIHNTERQLPSDYATALKMARSWINGNKELSDAKGFVAVFYKTKSTGFMIGAGEADHSKLESICQELRESQTKEPVLTAIHAGLFTEE
;
A
#
# COMPACT_ATOMS: atom_id res chain seq x y z
N MET A 1 -16.44 4.86 9.99
CA MET A 1 -16.00 5.92 9.07
C MET A 1 -16.77 5.78 7.76
N ASN A 2 -17.24 6.87 7.15
CA ASN A 2 -17.95 6.82 5.87
C ASN A 2 -16.97 6.80 4.68
N GLU A 3 -17.47 6.55 3.46
CA GLU A 3 -16.64 6.42 2.26
C GLU A 3 -15.87 7.70 1.90
N ALA A 4 -16.46 8.87 2.09
CA ALA A 4 -15.82 10.15 1.77
C ALA A 4 -14.66 10.46 2.72
N GLU A 5 -14.84 10.19 4.02
CA GLU A 5 -13.79 10.29 5.04
C GLU A 5 -12.64 9.33 4.74
N LEU A 6 -12.96 8.06 4.44
CA LEU A 6 -11.98 7.03 4.09
C LEU A 6 -11.14 7.43 2.88
N LYS A 7 -11.79 7.99 1.85
CA LYS A 7 -11.13 8.45 0.63
C LYS A 7 -10.22 9.64 0.90
N ALA A 8 -10.67 10.62 1.68
CA ALA A 8 -9.85 11.77 2.06
C ALA A 8 -8.61 11.33 2.86
N LEU A 9 -8.80 10.42 3.82
CA LEU A 9 -7.73 9.84 4.62
C LEU A 9 -6.71 9.10 3.75
N SER A 10 -7.19 8.29 2.80
CA SER A 10 -6.33 7.53 1.90
C SER A 10 -5.51 8.44 0.98
N GLN A 11 -6.12 9.52 0.46
CA GLN A 11 -5.38 10.51 -0.33
C GLN A 11 -4.26 11.18 0.46
N GLU A 12 -4.53 11.53 1.72
CA GLU A 12 -3.52 12.16 2.58
C GLU A 12 -2.41 11.16 2.94
N HIS A 13 -2.77 9.92 3.28
CA HIS A 13 -1.80 8.86 3.55
C HIS A 13 -0.90 8.60 2.34
N ILE A 14 -1.45 8.56 1.13
CA ILE A 14 -0.68 8.41 -0.12
C ILE A 14 0.31 9.57 -0.28
N ARG A 15 -0.15 10.81 -0.07
CA ARG A 15 0.66 12.02 -0.26
C ARG A 15 1.85 12.08 0.69
N HIS A 16 1.70 11.59 1.92
CA HIS A 16 2.71 11.73 2.98
C HIS A 16 3.57 10.50 3.20
N ALA A 17 2.99 9.30 3.13
CA ALA A 17 3.67 8.05 3.48
C ALA A 17 3.71 7.07 2.30
N ASP A 18 2.55 6.69 1.75
CA ASP A 18 2.46 5.55 0.82
C ASP A 18 3.23 5.78 -0.49
N LYS A 19 3.38 7.04 -0.95
CA LYS A 19 4.18 7.34 -2.16
C LYS A 19 5.59 6.75 -2.12
N TRP A 20 6.23 6.74 -0.95
CA TRP A 20 7.59 6.22 -0.82
C TRP A 20 7.62 4.70 -0.88
N TYR A 21 6.61 4.03 -0.30
CA TYR A 21 6.44 2.59 -0.46
C TYR A 21 6.16 2.22 -1.91
N ARG A 22 5.28 2.97 -2.58
CA ARG A 22 4.91 2.76 -3.98
C ARG A 22 6.10 2.85 -4.92
N MET A 23 6.90 3.90 -4.76
CA MET A 23 8.04 4.19 -5.63
C MET A 23 9.28 3.34 -5.31
N CYS A 24 9.60 3.16 -4.03
CA CYS A 24 10.87 2.58 -3.61
C CYS A 24 10.74 1.10 -3.23
N ALA A 25 9.72 0.74 -2.45
CA ALA A 25 9.54 -0.62 -1.92
C ALA A 25 8.70 -1.54 -2.81
N GLY A 26 7.98 -0.99 -3.79
CA GLY A 26 7.13 -1.78 -4.65
C GLY A 26 5.85 -2.25 -3.94
N LEU A 27 5.34 -1.43 -3.01
CA LEU A 27 4.16 -1.67 -2.19
C LEU A 27 3.19 -0.49 -2.32
N SER A 28 1.91 -0.77 -2.55
CA SER A 28 0.83 0.20 -2.36
C SER A 28 -0.13 -0.31 -1.31
N SER A 29 -0.63 0.59 -0.46
CA SER A 29 -1.67 0.24 0.51
C SER A 29 -2.85 1.19 0.44
N ASP A 30 -4.03 0.62 0.63
CA ASP A 30 -5.30 1.33 0.62
C ASP A 30 -6.17 0.82 1.78
N LEU A 31 -6.69 1.74 2.59
CA LEU A 31 -7.60 1.41 3.70
C LEU A 31 -9.00 1.21 3.15
N GLN A 32 -9.51 -0.02 3.21
CA GLN A 32 -10.81 -0.40 2.66
C GLN A 32 -11.96 -0.11 3.65
N ARG A 33 -11.71 -0.31 4.94
CA ARG A 33 -12.64 0.05 6.01
C ARG A 33 -11.91 0.16 7.35
N TYR A 34 -12.54 0.88 8.26
CA TYR A 34 -12.14 0.99 9.66
C TYR A 34 -13.38 0.83 10.55
N GLU A 35 -13.40 -0.24 11.33
CA GLU A 35 -14.54 -0.67 12.14
C GLU A 35 -14.06 -1.37 13.40
N ASP A 36 -14.68 -1.06 14.54
CA ASP A 36 -14.37 -1.63 15.86
C ASP A 36 -12.88 -1.56 16.27
N GLY A 37 -12.16 -0.55 15.77
CA GLY A 37 -10.72 -0.38 16.00
C GLY A 37 -9.85 -1.29 15.13
N ILE A 38 -10.38 -1.92 14.08
CA ILE A 38 -9.63 -2.78 13.17
C ILE A 38 -9.46 -2.09 11.81
N LEU A 39 -8.21 -1.96 11.37
CA LEU A 39 -7.88 -1.53 10.00
C LEU A 39 -8.04 -2.70 9.04
N TYR A 40 -8.75 -2.50 7.94
CA TYR A 40 -8.79 -3.47 6.85
C TYR A 40 -8.05 -2.89 5.66
N LEU A 41 -6.87 -3.43 5.41
CA LEU A 41 -5.94 -2.95 4.39
C LEU A 41 -5.95 -3.89 3.19
N GLU A 42 -6.02 -3.29 2.02
CA GLU A 42 -5.64 -3.92 0.77
C GLU A 42 -4.21 -3.47 0.43
N ILE A 43 -3.33 -4.43 0.17
CA ILE A 43 -1.93 -4.18 -0.14
C ILE A 43 -1.59 -4.85 -1.46
N HIS A 44 -1.09 -4.08 -2.42
CA HIS A 44 -0.55 -4.65 -3.65
C HIS A 44 0.97 -4.64 -3.55
N ASN A 45 1.60 -5.78 -3.85
CA ASN A 45 3.02 -5.99 -3.69
C ASN A 45 3.64 -6.54 -4.97
N THR A 46 4.70 -5.90 -5.42
CA THR A 46 5.57 -6.40 -6.51
C THR A 46 6.56 -7.45 -6.01
N GLU A 47 6.74 -7.56 -4.69
CA GLU A 47 7.75 -8.37 -3.99
C GLU A 47 9.19 -8.02 -4.37
N ARG A 48 9.42 -6.83 -4.93
CA ARG A 48 10.75 -6.37 -5.34
C ARG A 48 11.69 -6.14 -4.14
N GLN A 49 11.16 -5.66 -3.02
CA GLN A 49 11.96 -5.32 -1.84
C GLN A 49 11.48 -6.01 -0.55
N LEU A 50 10.16 -6.10 -0.33
CA LEU A 50 9.58 -6.66 0.89
C LEU A 50 8.66 -7.84 0.54
N PRO A 51 8.73 -8.96 1.28
CA PRO A 51 7.86 -10.10 1.06
C PRO A 51 6.43 -9.82 1.55
N SER A 52 5.47 -10.62 1.08
CA SER A 52 4.06 -10.55 1.51
C SER A 52 3.85 -11.28 2.85
N ASP A 53 4.61 -10.89 3.88
CA ASP A 53 4.65 -11.53 5.19
C ASP A 53 4.00 -10.70 6.31
N TYR A 54 3.88 -11.30 7.50
CA TYR A 54 3.29 -10.65 8.67
C TYR A 54 4.04 -9.39 9.09
N ALA A 55 5.38 -9.40 9.04
CA ALA A 55 6.20 -8.26 9.43
C ALA A 55 5.93 -7.05 8.52
N THR A 56 5.80 -7.28 7.21
CA THR A 56 5.43 -6.26 6.24
C THR A 56 4.01 -5.79 6.47
N ALA A 57 3.07 -6.70 6.74
CA ALA A 57 1.69 -6.36 7.07
C ALA A 57 1.59 -5.42 8.28
N LEU A 58 2.27 -5.77 9.37
CA LEU A 58 2.35 -4.98 10.60
C LEU A 58 2.99 -3.62 10.35
N LYS A 59 4.06 -3.57 9.55
CA LYS A 59 4.73 -2.31 9.17
C LYS A 59 3.79 -1.38 8.42
N MET A 60 3.04 -1.89 7.45
CA MET A 60 2.07 -1.10 6.70
C MET A 60 0.95 -0.61 7.63
N ALA A 61 0.40 -1.46 8.49
CA ALA A 61 -0.63 -1.07 9.43
C ALA A 61 -0.16 0.01 10.44
N ARG A 62 1.05 -0.11 10.98
CA ARG A 62 1.66 0.93 11.83
C ARG A 62 1.88 2.24 11.06
N SER A 63 2.24 2.17 9.78
CA SER A 63 2.38 3.37 8.94
C SER A 63 1.08 4.13 8.79
N TRP A 64 -0.06 3.43 8.69
CA TRP A 64 -1.38 4.05 8.65
C TRP A 64 -1.71 4.76 9.97
N ILE A 65 -1.45 4.13 11.12
CA ILE A 65 -1.76 4.72 12.43
C ILE A 65 -0.89 5.95 12.71
N ASN A 66 0.41 5.85 12.45
CA ASN A 66 1.35 6.94 12.75
C ASN A 66 1.09 8.19 11.90
N GLY A 67 0.53 8.02 10.70
CA GLY A 67 0.24 9.12 9.77
C GLY A 67 -1.13 9.76 9.95
N ASN A 68 -2.06 9.13 10.68
CA ASN A 68 -3.48 9.48 10.66
C ASN A 68 -4.06 9.47 12.08
N LYS A 69 -4.42 10.65 12.62
CA LYS A 69 -4.92 10.79 14.00
C LYS A 69 -6.28 10.09 14.20
N GLU A 70 -7.05 10.01 13.13
CA GLU A 70 -8.35 9.35 13.03
C GLU A 70 -8.27 7.84 13.30
N LEU A 71 -7.08 7.25 13.21
CA LEU A 71 -6.82 5.83 13.44
C LEU A 71 -6.05 5.58 14.75
N SER A 72 -5.93 6.59 15.62
CA SER A 72 -5.12 6.51 16.85
C SER A 72 -5.66 5.53 17.89
N ASP A 73 -6.95 5.21 17.83
CA ASP A 73 -7.62 4.23 18.71
C ASP A 73 -7.62 2.80 18.13
N ALA A 74 -6.89 2.57 17.05
CA ALA A 74 -6.81 1.27 16.41
C ALA A 74 -6.19 0.21 17.34
N LYS A 75 -6.84 -0.94 17.39
CA LYS A 75 -6.49 -2.11 18.21
C LYS A 75 -5.84 -3.22 17.41
N GLY A 76 -6.05 -3.26 16.09
CA GLY A 76 -5.48 -4.29 15.24
C GLY A 76 -5.69 -4.02 13.75
N PHE A 77 -5.31 -5.00 12.94
CA PHE A 77 -5.40 -4.94 11.49
C PHE A 77 -5.72 -6.30 10.87
N VAL A 78 -6.28 -6.24 9.67
CA VAL A 78 -6.34 -7.32 8.68
C VAL A 78 -5.77 -6.75 7.40
N ALA A 79 -4.78 -7.42 6.83
CA ALA A 79 -4.10 -7.01 5.61
C ALA A 79 -4.18 -8.12 4.56
N VAL A 80 -4.72 -7.78 3.39
CA VAL A 80 -4.84 -8.69 2.25
C VAL A 80 -3.79 -8.29 1.21
N PHE A 81 -2.90 -9.22 0.89
CA PHE A 81 -1.84 -9.01 -0.09
C PHE A 81 -2.21 -9.56 -1.45
N TYR A 82 -2.13 -8.71 -2.46
CA TYR A 82 -2.23 -9.07 -3.86
C TYR A 82 -0.89 -8.89 -4.56
N LYS A 83 -0.52 -9.86 -5.39
CA LYS A 83 0.65 -9.73 -6.27
C LYS A 83 0.30 -8.82 -7.43
N THR A 84 1.13 -7.80 -7.64
CA THR A 84 1.02 -6.87 -8.78
C THR A 84 2.34 -6.76 -9.53
N LYS A 85 2.29 -6.19 -10.73
CA LYS A 85 3.47 -5.88 -11.53
C LYS A 85 4.07 -4.53 -11.17
N SER A 86 3.23 -3.55 -10.82
CA SER A 86 3.67 -2.20 -10.49
C SER A 86 2.81 -1.56 -9.40
N THR A 87 3.45 -0.73 -8.58
CA THR A 87 2.79 0.08 -7.55
C THR A 87 3.08 1.58 -7.70
N GLY A 88 3.98 1.94 -8.62
CA GLY A 88 4.47 3.31 -8.81
C GLY A 88 5.95 3.33 -9.22
N PHE A 89 6.40 4.48 -9.72
CA PHE A 89 7.76 4.66 -10.24
C PHE A 89 8.38 5.92 -9.71
N MET A 90 9.70 5.88 -9.51
CA MET A 90 10.53 7.07 -9.35
C MET A 90 11.53 7.10 -10.49
N ILE A 91 11.62 8.24 -11.15
CA ILE A 91 12.55 8.46 -12.25
C ILE A 91 13.19 9.84 -12.08
N GLY A 92 14.52 9.88 -12.16
CA GLY A 92 15.24 11.15 -12.21
C GLY A 92 14.97 11.86 -13.53
N ALA A 93 14.88 13.19 -13.52
CA ALA A 93 14.64 13.96 -14.75
C ALA A 93 15.70 13.70 -15.84
N GLY A 94 16.95 13.42 -15.44
CA GLY A 94 18.03 13.06 -16.36
C GLY A 94 18.02 11.60 -16.84
N GLU A 95 17.18 10.75 -16.25
CA GLU A 95 17.06 9.31 -16.57
C GLU A 95 15.78 9.01 -17.37
N ALA A 96 14.96 10.03 -17.62
CA ALA A 96 13.69 9.94 -18.33
C ALA A 96 13.86 9.95 -19.86
N ASP A 97 14.74 9.08 -20.37
CA ASP A 97 14.85 8.87 -21.81
C ASP A 97 13.65 8.10 -22.38
N HIS A 98 13.53 8.10 -23.71
CA HIS A 98 12.40 7.46 -24.40
C HIS A 98 12.27 5.96 -24.07
N SER A 99 13.40 5.24 -24.04
CA SER A 99 13.39 3.79 -23.78
C SER A 99 12.91 3.47 -22.36
N LYS A 100 13.32 4.28 -21.38
CA LYS A 100 12.92 4.13 -19.99
C LYS A 100 11.43 4.43 -19.82
N LEU A 101 10.92 5.48 -20.46
CA LEU A 101 9.51 5.84 -20.44
C LEU A 101 8.64 4.79 -21.14
N GLU A 102 9.10 4.19 -22.24
CA GLU A 102 8.40 3.09 -22.90
C GLU A 102 8.29 1.86 -21.99
N SER A 103 9.38 1.48 -21.32
CA SER A 103 9.37 0.36 -20.36
C SER A 103 8.38 0.58 -19.22
N ILE A 104 8.33 1.81 -18.66
CA ILE A 104 7.34 2.16 -17.62
C ILE A 104 5.91 2.07 -18.16
N CYS A 105 5.66 2.62 -19.36
CA CYS A 105 4.35 2.55 -20.00
C CYS A 105 3.90 1.12 -20.23
N GLN A 106 4.82 0.23 -20.64
CA GLN A 106 4.51 -1.18 -20.83
C GLN A 106 4.13 -1.87 -19.51
N GLU A 107 4.94 -1.68 -18.47
CA GLU A 107 4.66 -2.28 -17.15
C GLU A 107 3.31 -1.82 -16.58
N LEU A 108 2.97 -0.53 -16.76
CA LEU A 108 1.66 0.02 -16.38
C LEU A 108 0.50 -0.67 -17.12
N ARG A 109 0.63 -0.89 -18.43
CA ARG A 109 -0.40 -1.59 -19.23
C ARG A 109 -0.56 -3.05 -18.80
N GLU A 110 0.54 -3.73 -18.53
CA GLU A 110 0.51 -5.12 -18.03
C GLU A 110 -0.12 -5.22 -16.64
N SER A 111 0.06 -4.21 -15.79
CA SER A 111 -0.54 -4.14 -14.46
C SER A 111 -2.06 -3.94 -14.49
N GLN A 112 -2.57 -3.23 -15.50
CA GLN A 112 -4.01 -2.94 -15.64
C GLN A 112 -4.83 -4.08 -16.23
N THR A 113 -4.17 -4.99 -16.96
CA THR A 113 -4.84 -6.05 -17.73
C THR A 113 -4.97 -7.36 -16.99
N LYS A 114 -4.25 -7.54 -15.88
CA LYS A 114 -4.31 -8.75 -15.07
C LYS A 114 -5.06 -8.49 -13.78
N GLU A 115 -5.97 -9.40 -13.45
CA GLU A 115 -6.59 -9.39 -12.13
C GLU A 115 -5.51 -9.60 -11.05
N PRO A 116 -5.58 -8.85 -9.94
CA PRO A 116 -4.65 -9.00 -8.83
C PRO A 116 -4.75 -10.42 -8.24
N VAL A 117 -3.60 -11.07 -8.06
CA VAL A 117 -3.55 -12.46 -7.55
C VAL A 117 -3.40 -12.41 -6.03
N LEU A 118 -4.38 -12.94 -5.30
CA LEU A 118 -4.29 -13.07 -3.84
C LEU A 118 -3.07 -13.92 -3.46
N THR A 119 -2.24 -13.40 -2.57
CA THR A 119 -0.98 -14.03 -2.15
C THR A 119 -0.97 -14.37 -0.67
N ALA A 120 -1.47 -13.49 0.20
CA ALA A 120 -1.48 -13.73 1.63
C ALA A 120 -2.57 -12.92 2.32
N ILE A 121 -3.00 -13.39 3.50
CA ILE A 121 -3.83 -12.62 4.43
C ILE A 121 -3.16 -12.70 5.80
N HIS A 122 -2.91 -11.54 6.40
CA HIS A 122 -2.30 -11.43 7.73
C HIS A 122 -3.21 -10.61 8.62
N ALA A 123 -3.35 -11.02 9.88
CA ALA A 123 -4.12 -10.29 10.87
C ALA A 123 -3.36 -10.27 12.20
N GLY A 124 -3.50 -9.19 12.95
CA GLY A 124 -2.81 -9.02 14.22
C GLY A 124 -3.43 -7.92 15.08
N LEU A 125 -3.20 -8.00 16.38
CA LEU A 125 -3.52 -6.94 17.33
C LEU A 125 -2.27 -6.09 17.59
N PHE A 126 -2.45 -4.79 17.78
CA PHE A 126 -1.39 -3.93 18.30
C PHE A 126 -1.32 -4.17 19.80
N THR A 127 -0.24 -4.82 20.24
CA THR A 127 0.09 -4.90 21.66
C THR A 127 0.84 -3.62 22.05
N GLU A 128 0.61 -3.14 23.27
CA GLU A 128 1.43 -2.09 23.86
C GLU A 128 2.87 -2.65 23.97
N GLU A 129 3.80 -2.07 23.21
CA GLU A 129 5.25 -2.28 23.36
C GLU A 129 5.79 -1.42 24.52
#